data_AF-A0A6C0CPP1-F1
#
_entry.id   AF-A0A6C0CPP1-F1
#
_cell.length_a   1.000
_cell.length_b   1.000
_cell.length_c   1.000
_cell.angle_alpha   90.00
_cell.angle_beta   90.00
_cell.angle_gamma   90.00
#
_symmetry.space_group_name_H-M   'P 1'
#
loop_
_entity.id
_entity.type
_entity.pdbx_description
1 polymer ?
#
loop_
_entity_poly.entity_id
_entity_poly.type
_entity_poly.pdbx_seq_one_letter_code
_entity_poly.pdbx_strand_id
1 'polypeptide(L)'
;MKLFIATTRFNNETWEQNMMWRRSNEWEGCIYGSPMEMKDDIYKGALVIILEMNNDINHIMGIGLVKNRVMNDKYRIYKWGNYNRYTYKSEYRIDREELDDAEEKVFNILDQLLFKGSRHSKRGQGITSMPEWIVKNKHIDFTKKLREMFISRYK
;
A
#
# COMPACT_ATOMS: atom_id res chain seq x y z
N MET A 1 4.92 13.06 -14.78
CA MET A 1 5.51 12.07 -13.84
C MET A 1 4.60 10.86 -13.80
N LYS A 2 5.13 9.65 -13.99
CA LYS A 2 4.34 8.40 -13.97
C LYS A 2 4.09 7.99 -12.53
N LEU A 3 2.84 7.67 -12.20
CA LEU A 3 2.43 7.15 -10.90
C LEU A 3 2.29 5.64 -10.98
N PHE A 4 2.84 4.92 -10.01
CA PHE A 4 2.75 3.47 -9.92
C PHE A 4 1.78 3.07 -8.82
N ILE A 5 1.16 1.90 -8.98
CA ILE A 5 0.37 1.27 -7.93
C ILE A 5 1.05 -0.04 -7.58
N ALA A 6 1.30 -0.22 -6.30
CA ALA A 6 1.82 -1.45 -5.74
C ALA A 6 0.97 -1.85 -4.53
N THR A 7 1.27 -3.02 -4.03
CA THR A 7 0.53 -3.67 -2.94
C THR A 7 1.55 -4.12 -1.90
N THR A 8 1.19 -4.03 -0.64
CA THR A 8 1.85 -4.74 0.46
C THR A 8 0.84 -5.69 1.09
N ARG A 9 1.31 -6.75 1.75
CA ARG A 9 0.43 -7.73 2.41
C ARG A 9 0.73 -7.79 3.89
N PHE A 10 -0.30 -7.54 4.66
CA PHE A 10 -0.39 -7.78 6.08
C PHE A 10 -1.21 -9.03 6.35
N ASN A 11 -0.94 -9.63 7.50
CA ASN A 11 -1.89 -10.43 8.25
C ASN A 11 -2.32 -9.59 9.48
N ASN A 12 -3.24 -10.09 10.30
CA ASN A 12 -3.73 -9.35 11.46
C ASN A 12 -2.59 -8.95 12.42
N GLU A 13 -1.61 -9.84 12.62
CA GLU A 13 -0.48 -9.59 13.53
C GLU A 13 0.45 -8.47 13.03
N THR A 14 0.83 -8.50 11.76
CA THR A 14 1.72 -7.51 11.15
C THR A 14 1.03 -6.17 10.94
N TRP A 15 -0.29 -6.19 10.68
CA TRP A 15 -1.10 -4.99 10.67
C TRP A 15 -1.12 -4.30 12.03
N GLU A 16 -1.37 -5.05 13.11
CA GLU A 16 -1.37 -4.53 14.47
C GLU A 16 0.00 -3.95 14.85
N GLN A 17 1.09 -4.65 14.51
CA GLN A 17 2.45 -4.13 14.73
C GLN A 17 2.70 -2.82 13.98
N ASN A 18 2.25 -2.70 12.74
CA ASN A 18 2.35 -1.47 11.96
C ASN A 18 1.58 -0.32 12.61
N MET A 19 0.31 -0.57 12.98
CA MET A 19 -0.53 0.42 13.66
C MET A 19 0.06 0.87 15.00
N MET A 20 0.51 -0.07 15.83
CA MET A 20 1.16 0.23 17.11
C MET A 20 2.42 1.06 16.92
N TRP A 21 3.24 0.74 15.91
CA TRP A 21 4.44 1.52 15.59
C TRP A 21 4.05 2.96 15.23
N ARG A 22 3.06 3.14 14.35
CA ARG A 22 2.57 4.47 13.95
C ARG A 22 2.08 5.28 15.14
N ARG A 23 1.23 4.68 15.99
CA ARG A 23 0.70 5.30 17.21
C ARG A 23 1.80 5.69 18.20
N SER A 24 2.74 4.79 18.48
CA SER A 24 3.80 5.02 19.47
C SER A 24 4.84 6.05 19.04
N ASN A 25 4.91 6.36 17.75
CA ASN A 25 5.82 7.35 17.17
C ASN A 25 5.07 8.61 16.70
N GLU A 26 3.79 8.76 17.06
CA GLU A 26 2.95 9.89 16.65
C GLU A 26 3.01 10.14 15.13
N TRP A 27 2.99 9.06 14.35
CA TRP A 27 3.16 9.09 12.90
C TRP A 27 1.83 8.84 12.18
N GLU A 28 1.25 9.91 11.64
CA GLU A 28 -0.01 9.86 10.89
C GLU A 28 0.15 9.30 9.47
N GLY A 29 1.36 9.37 8.92
CA GLY A 29 1.68 8.88 7.58
C GLY A 29 1.74 7.35 7.46
N CYS A 30 2.30 6.89 6.35
CA CYS A 30 2.52 5.48 6.09
C CYS A 30 3.97 5.06 6.34
N ILE A 31 4.15 3.78 6.69
CA ILE A 31 5.46 3.15 6.80
C ILE A 31 5.35 1.67 6.45
N TYR A 32 6.30 1.19 5.64
CA TYR A 32 6.33 -0.16 5.12
C TYR A 32 7.73 -0.74 5.27
N GLY A 33 7.88 -1.71 6.16
CA GLY A 33 9.01 -2.61 6.13
C GLY A 33 8.83 -3.70 5.06
N SER A 34 9.89 -4.03 4.36
CA SER A 34 9.94 -5.04 3.31
C SER A 34 11.21 -5.89 3.44
N PRO A 35 11.14 -7.21 3.16
CA PRO A 35 12.32 -8.07 3.19
C PRO A 35 13.21 -7.92 1.94
N MET A 36 12.68 -7.25 0.91
CA MET A 36 13.33 -6.95 -0.37
C MET A 36 13.00 -5.53 -0.81
N GLU A 37 13.83 -4.94 -1.66
CA GLU A 37 13.51 -3.66 -2.29
C GLU A 37 12.31 -3.80 -3.24
N MET A 38 11.64 -2.68 -3.56
CA MET A 38 10.67 -2.67 -4.64
C MET A 38 11.34 -3.16 -5.92
N LYS A 39 10.63 -3.99 -6.68
CA LYS A 39 11.12 -4.55 -7.94
C LYS A 39 11.49 -3.45 -8.94
N ASP A 40 12.42 -3.79 -9.84
CA ASP A 40 12.99 -2.85 -10.82
C ASP A 40 12.00 -2.39 -11.90
N ASP A 41 10.83 -3.02 -11.99
CA ASP A 41 9.72 -2.53 -12.81
C ASP A 41 9.14 -1.19 -12.31
N ILE A 42 9.42 -0.84 -11.06
CA ILE A 42 9.23 0.50 -10.49
C ILE A 42 10.60 1.17 -10.36
N TYR A 43 10.88 2.17 -11.19
CA TYR A 43 12.17 2.85 -11.15
C TYR A 43 12.41 3.58 -9.82
N LYS A 44 13.68 3.70 -9.41
CA LYS A 44 14.08 4.42 -8.18
C LYS A 44 13.62 5.88 -8.23
N GLY A 45 13.07 6.36 -7.11
CA GLY A 45 12.51 7.70 -6.99
C GLY A 45 11.10 7.87 -7.58
N ALA A 46 10.51 6.85 -8.21
CA ALA A 46 9.12 6.89 -8.65
C ALA A 46 8.17 7.14 -7.47
N LEU A 47 7.06 7.84 -7.73
CA LEU A 47 5.93 7.88 -6.79
C LEU A 47 5.11 6.60 -6.93
N VAL A 48 4.77 6.01 -5.78
CA VAL A 48 4.08 4.73 -5.70
C VAL A 48 2.95 4.83 -4.69
N ILE A 49 1.72 4.57 -5.13
CA ILE A 49 0.59 4.32 -4.23
C ILE A 49 0.66 2.85 -3.79
N ILE A 50 0.67 2.62 -2.49
CA ILE A 50 0.71 1.30 -1.87
C ILE A 50 -0.68 0.98 -1.31
N LEU A 51 -1.30 -0.09 -1.81
CA LEU A 51 -2.51 -0.65 -1.22
C LEU A 51 -2.13 -1.54 -0.02
N GLU A 52 -2.68 -1.22 1.16
CA GLU A 52 -2.42 -1.91 2.43
C GLU A 52 -3.35 -3.12 2.58
N MET A 53 -3.02 -4.24 1.93
CA MET A 53 -3.89 -5.42 1.94
C MET A 53 -3.77 -6.20 3.25
N ASN A 54 -4.85 -6.40 4.00
CA ASN A 54 -4.92 -7.40 5.07
C ASN A 54 -5.51 -8.71 4.52
N ASN A 55 -4.64 -9.72 4.42
CA ASN A 55 -4.95 -11.02 3.82
C ASN A 55 -5.80 -11.95 4.70
N ASP A 56 -5.84 -11.73 6.02
CA ASP A 56 -6.62 -12.59 6.92
C ASP A 56 -8.11 -12.28 6.79
N ILE A 57 -8.45 -11.00 6.67
CA ILE A 57 -9.83 -10.52 6.52
C ILE A 57 -10.21 -10.20 5.06
N ASN A 58 -9.27 -10.31 4.11
CA ASN A 58 -9.47 -9.99 2.68
C ASN A 58 -9.97 -8.56 2.45
N HIS A 59 -9.32 -7.60 3.10
CA HIS A 59 -9.73 -6.20 3.10
C HIS A 59 -8.52 -5.29 2.93
N ILE A 60 -8.60 -4.32 2.03
CA ILE A 60 -7.65 -3.21 1.99
C ILE A 60 -7.93 -2.31 3.20
N MET A 61 -6.91 -1.99 3.98
CA MET A 61 -7.03 -1.17 5.19
C MET A 61 -6.83 0.33 4.94
N GLY A 62 -6.22 0.67 3.80
CA GLY A 62 -5.86 2.04 3.48
C GLY A 62 -4.87 2.09 2.32
N ILE A 63 -4.41 3.31 2.01
CA ILE A 63 -3.43 3.57 0.97
C ILE A 63 -2.38 4.55 1.44
N GLY A 64 -1.11 4.30 1.10
CA GLY A 64 -0.02 5.24 1.32
C GLY A 64 0.65 5.67 0.04
N LEU A 65 1.16 6.89 0.00
CA LEU A 65 1.92 7.41 -1.15
C LEU A 65 3.39 7.58 -0.75
N VAL A 66 4.27 6.77 -1.33
CA VAL A 66 5.70 6.78 -1.05
C VAL A 66 6.52 7.06 -2.29
N LYS A 67 7.79 7.44 -2.11
CA LYS A 67 8.80 7.38 -3.17
C LYS A 67 9.48 6.02 -3.11
N ASN A 68 9.85 5.43 -4.26
CA ASN A 68 10.73 4.26 -4.32
C ASN A 68 12.17 4.67 -3.94
N ARG A 69 12.36 4.94 -2.67
CA ARG A 69 13.63 5.29 -2.04
C ARG A 69 13.64 4.66 -0.66
N VAL A 70 14.58 3.76 -0.44
CA VAL A 70 14.79 3.12 0.86
C VAL A 70 15.26 4.18 1.85
N MET A 71 14.70 4.15 3.06
CA MET A 71 15.12 5.00 4.17
C MET A 71 16.50 4.58 4.66
N ASN A 72 17.35 5.55 5.00
CA ASN A 72 18.65 5.27 5.61
C ASN A 72 18.52 4.79 7.06
N ASP A 73 17.49 5.30 7.77
CA ASP A 73 17.20 4.91 9.15
C ASP A 73 16.62 3.50 9.21
N LYS A 74 17.01 2.77 10.25
CA LYS A 74 16.47 1.44 10.53
C LYS A 74 15.27 1.55 11.47
N TYR A 75 14.13 1.08 11.00
CA TYR A 75 12.89 1.05 11.79
C TYR A 75 12.54 -0.38 12.18
N ARG A 76 12.34 -0.64 13.48
CA ARG A 76 11.87 -1.92 13.99
C ARG A 76 10.34 -1.93 14.03
N ILE A 77 9.73 -2.07 12.86
CA ILE A 77 8.26 -2.08 12.71
C ILE A 77 7.71 -3.44 13.13
N TYR A 78 8.32 -4.51 12.62
CA TYR A 78 7.85 -5.88 12.85
C TYR A 78 8.75 -6.66 13.81
N LYS A 79 8.17 -7.61 14.55
CA LYS A 79 8.91 -8.55 15.40
C LYS A 79 9.86 -9.42 14.59
N TRP A 80 9.40 -9.93 13.44
CA TRP A 80 10.26 -10.68 12.53
C TRP A 80 11.17 -9.75 11.75
N GLY A 81 12.43 -9.66 12.19
CA GLY A 81 13.39 -8.67 11.72
C GLY A 81 13.64 -8.66 10.21
N ASN A 82 13.40 -9.78 9.51
CA ASN A 82 13.54 -9.85 8.06
C ASN A 82 12.59 -8.88 7.34
N TYR A 83 11.38 -8.63 7.86
CA TYR A 83 10.47 -7.64 7.29
C TYR A 83 10.91 -6.19 7.53
N ASN A 84 11.98 -5.93 8.28
CA ASN A 84 12.51 -4.59 8.55
C ASN A 84 13.80 -4.26 7.77
N ARG A 85 14.13 -5.04 6.74
CA ARG A 85 15.38 -4.86 5.97
C ARG A 85 15.40 -3.57 5.17
N TYR A 86 14.29 -3.29 4.47
CA TYR A 86 14.11 -2.10 3.66
C TYR A 86 12.86 -1.38 4.13
N THR A 87 12.96 -0.10 4.41
CA THR A 87 11.81 0.71 4.86
C THR A 87 11.48 1.79 3.85
N TYR A 88 10.18 1.93 3.58
CA TYR A 88 9.61 3.04 2.82
C TYR A 88 8.66 3.79 3.75
N LYS A 89 8.82 5.10 3.87
CA LYS A 89 8.06 5.93 4.81
C LYS A 89 7.64 7.22 4.12
N SER A 90 6.45 7.72 4.43
CA SER A 90 5.93 8.98 3.89
C SER A 90 4.82 9.53 4.78
N GLU A 91 4.65 10.85 4.79
CA GLU A 91 3.60 11.55 5.55
C GLU A 91 2.20 11.36 4.94
N TYR A 92 2.12 10.85 3.71
CA TYR A 92 0.86 10.70 2.98
C TYR A 92 0.26 9.31 3.16
N ARG A 93 -0.85 9.21 3.91
CA ARG A 93 -1.62 7.98 4.11
C ARG A 93 -3.10 8.29 4.30
N ILE A 94 -3.96 7.58 3.58
CA ILE A 94 -5.41 7.67 3.73
C ILE A 94 -5.88 6.36 4.34
N ASP A 95 -6.48 6.42 5.53
CA ASP A 95 -7.14 5.27 6.11
C ASP A 95 -8.43 4.94 5.35
N ARG A 96 -8.78 3.65 5.25
CA ARG A 96 -10.04 3.28 4.59
C ARG A 96 -11.26 3.78 5.38
N GLU A 97 -11.14 3.96 6.69
CA GLU A 97 -12.23 4.52 7.51
C GLU A 97 -12.55 5.98 7.13
N GLU A 98 -11.66 6.67 6.43
CA GLU A 98 -11.83 8.06 6.00
C GLU A 98 -12.44 8.20 4.59
N LEU A 99 -12.84 7.10 3.95
CA LEU A 99 -13.36 7.13 2.59
C LEU A 99 -14.81 7.59 2.52
N ASP A 100 -15.14 8.34 1.47
CA ASP A 100 -16.53 8.59 1.12
C ASP A 100 -17.18 7.39 0.42
N ASP A 101 -18.51 7.43 0.24
CA ASP A 101 -19.28 6.34 -0.38
C ASP A 101 -18.83 6.00 -1.82
N ALA A 102 -18.27 6.97 -2.56
CA ALA A 102 -17.81 6.75 -3.93
C ALA A 102 -16.41 6.11 -3.94
N GLU A 103 -15.52 6.58 -3.06
CA GLU A 103 -14.19 5.99 -2.82
C GLU A 103 -14.33 4.56 -2.29
N GLU A 104 -15.24 4.31 -1.36
CA GLU A 104 -15.49 2.98 -0.79
C GLU A 104 -16.01 1.98 -1.85
N LYS A 105 -16.82 2.43 -2.82
CA LYS A 105 -17.19 1.57 -3.97
C LYS A 105 -15.98 1.16 -4.80
N VAL A 106 -15.01 2.06 -5.00
CA VAL A 106 -13.76 1.73 -5.71
C VAL A 106 -12.96 0.69 -4.91
N PHE A 107 -12.85 0.85 -3.60
CA PHE A 107 -12.13 -0.09 -2.73
C PHE A 107 -12.80 -1.46 -2.67
N ASN A 108 -14.14 -1.52 -2.64
CA ASN A 108 -14.87 -2.78 -2.68
C ASN A 108 -14.61 -3.57 -3.98
N ILE A 109 -14.48 -2.87 -5.11
CA ILE A 109 -14.09 -3.51 -6.37
C ILE A 109 -12.64 -4.01 -6.28
N LEU A 110 -11.73 -3.21 -5.75
CA LEU A 110 -10.33 -3.63 -5.54
C LEU A 110 -10.23 -4.86 -4.62
N ASP A 111 -11.03 -4.93 -3.54
CA ASP A 111 -11.08 -6.09 -2.67
C ASP A 111 -11.46 -7.37 -3.45
N GLN A 112 -12.49 -7.29 -4.31
CA GLN A 112 -12.87 -8.44 -5.14
C GLN A 112 -11.71 -8.86 -6.07
N LEU A 113 -11.08 -7.90 -6.74
CA LEU A 113 -10.03 -8.17 -7.72
C LEU A 113 -8.71 -8.68 -7.10
N LEU A 114 -8.37 -8.20 -5.90
CA LEU A 114 -7.10 -8.49 -5.25
C LEU A 114 -7.14 -9.70 -4.33
N PHE A 115 -8.29 -10.04 -3.73
CA PHE A 115 -8.38 -11.15 -2.77
C PHE A 115 -9.06 -12.40 -3.32
N LYS A 116 -9.86 -12.31 -4.40
CA LYS A 116 -10.67 -13.42 -4.91
C LYS A 116 -10.28 -13.85 -6.32
N GLY A 117 -10.74 -15.04 -6.70
CA GLY A 117 -10.49 -15.64 -8.00
C GLY A 117 -9.09 -16.23 -8.16
N SER A 118 -8.83 -16.84 -9.32
CA SER A 118 -7.57 -17.54 -9.61
C SER A 118 -6.37 -16.60 -9.80
N ARG A 119 -6.62 -15.30 -10.00
CA ARG A 119 -5.60 -14.25 -10.20
C ARG A 119 -5.44 -13.32 -9.00
N HIS A 120 -5.83 -13.78 -7.80
CA HIS A 120 -5.71 -12.98 -6.59
C HIS A 120 -4.25 -12.57 -6.32
N SER A 121 -4.05 -11.44 -5.66
CA SER A 121 -2.73 -10.87 -5.34
C SER A 121 -2.24 -11.16 -3.92
N LYS A 122 -2.86 -12.13 -3.22
CA LYS A 122 -2.52 -12.49 -1.83
C LYS A 122 -1.12 -13.06 -1.64
N ARG A 123 -0.51 -13.62 -2.69
CA ARG A 123 0.77 -14.33 -2.65
C ARG A 123 1.84 -13.46 -3.30
N GLY A 124 2.72 -12.89 -2.49
CA GLY A 124 3.82 -12.02 -2.92
C GLY A 124 4.70 -11.68 -1.73
N GLN A 125 6.00 -11.50 -1.95
CA GLN A 125 6.94 -11.07 -0.92
C GLN A 125 7.28 -9.60 -1.10
N GLY A 126 7.28 -8.84 0.00
CA GLY A 126 7.54 -7.41 -0.01
C GLY A 126 6.48 -6.60 -0.76
N ILE A 127 6.92 -5.46 -1.28
CA ILE A 127 6.08 -4.57 -2.08
C ILE A 127 6.15 -5.00 -3.54
N THR A 128 5.00 -5.30 -4.13
CA THR A 128 4.91 -5.76 -5.52
C THR A 128 3.96 -4.89 -6.32
N SER A 129 4.33 -4.57 -7.55
CA SER A 129 3.49 -3.87 -8.51
C SER A 129 2.11 -4.51 -8.64
N MET A 130 1.08 -3.68 -8.76
CA MET A 130 -0.26 -4.14 -9.03
C MET A 130 -0.30 -4.78 -10.43
N PRO A 131 -0.97 -5.94 -10.61
CA PRO A 131 -1.05 -6.57 -11.91
C PRO A 131 -1.59 -5.64 -13.00
N GLU A 132 -0.95 -5.63 -14.18
CA GLU A 132 -1.31 -4.70 -15.25
C GLU A 132 -2.78 -4.81 -15.68
N TRP A 133 -3.38 -6.00 -15.61
CA TRP A 133 -4.77 -6.21 -15.98
C TRP A 133 -5.77 -5.49 -15.06
N ILE A 134 -5.37 -5.19 -13.81
CA ILE A 134 -6.15 -4.35 -12.88
C ILE A 134 -5.85 -2.88 -13.17
N VAL A 135 -4.58 -2.52 -13.35
CA VAL A 135 -4.18 -1.12 -13.63
C VAL A 135 -4.82 -0.61 -14.93
N LYS A 136 -4.82 -1.42 -15.99
CA LYS A 136 -5.37 -1.12 -17.32
C LYS A 136 -6.83 -1.56 -17.47
N ASN A 137 -7.61 -1.50 -16.39
CA ASN A 137 -9.02 -1.88 -16.43
C ASN A 137 -9.79 -0.95 -17.39
N LYS A 138 -10.63 -1.53 -18.26
CA LYS A 138 -11.35 -0.79 -19.30
C LYS A 138 -12.46 0.11 -18.75
N HIS A 139 -12.98 -0.19 -17.56
CA HIS A 139 -14.13 0.48 -16.98
C HIS A 139 -13.73 1.50 -15.91
N ILE A 140 -12.62 1.27 -15.21
CA ILE A 140 -12.21 2.08 -14.07
C ILE A 140 -10.72 2.43 -14.19
N ASP A 141 -10.42 3.72 -14.22
CA ASP A 141 -9.04 4.20 -14.07
C ASP A 141 -8.71 4.33 -12.58
N PHE A 142 -8.21 3.23 -11.99
CA PHE A 142 -7.80 3.20 -10.59
C PHE A 142 -6.66 4.18 -10.30
N THR A 143 -5.76 4.41 -11.25
CA THR A 143 -4.63 5.34 -11.05
C THR A 143 -5.13 6.75 -10.88
N LYS A 144 -6.06 7.17 -11.74
CA LYS A 144 -6.71 8.47 -11.63
C LYS A 144 -7.50 8.59 -10.34
N LYS A 145 -8.35 7.60 -10.02
CA LYS A 145 -9.17 7.62 -8.80
C LYS A 145 -8.34 7.72 -7.53
N LEU A 146 -7.36 6.83 -7.33
CA LEU A 146 -6.51 6.85 -6.14
C LEU A 146 -5.68 8.13 -6.05
N ARG A 147 -5.23 8.68 -7.19
CA ARG A 147 -4.53 9.98 -7.23
C ARG A 147 -5.41 11.13 -6.76
N GLU A 148 -6.66 11.17 -7.21
CA GLU A 148 -7.62 12.22 -6.83
C GLU A 148 -7.83 12.26 -5.30
N MET A 149 -7.84 11.09 -4.65
CA MET A 149 -7.97 10.98 -3.18
C MET A 149 -6.82 11.65 -2.43
N PHE A 150 -5.57 11.52 -2.91
CA PHE A 150 -4.43 12.22 -2.31
C PHE A 150 -4.45 13.71 -2.59
N ILE A 151 -4.85 14.13 -3.80
CA ILE A 151 -4.95 15.55 -4.16
C ILE A 151 -6.03 16.26 -3.34
N SER A 152 -7.14 15.59 -2.99
CA SER A 152 -8.20 16.22 -2.19
C SER A 152 -7.77 16.43 -0.73
N ARG A 153 -6.96 15.53 -0.16
CA ARG A 153 -6.56 15.55 1.25
C ARG A 153 -5.25 16.29 1.55
N TYR A 154 -4.30 16.32 0.61
CA TYR A 154 -2.93 16.82 0.83
C TYR A 154 -2.52 17.96 -0.11
N LYS A 155 -3.47 18.81 -0.46
CA LYS A 155 -3.30 19.90 -1.41
C LYS A 155 -2.52 21.09 -0.83
#